data_AF-A0A183SSE1-F1
#
_entry.id   AF-A0A183SSE1-F1
#
_cell.length_a   1.000
_cell.length_b   1.000
_cell.length_c   1.000
_cell.angle_alpha   90.00
_cell.angle_beta   90.00
_cell.angle_gamma   90.00
#
_symmetry.space_group_name_H-M   'P 1'
#
loop_
_entity.id
_entity.type
_entity.pdbx_description
1 polymer ?
#
loop_
_entity_poly.entity_id
_entity_poly.type
_entity_poly.pdbx_seq_one_letter_code
_entity_poly.pdbx_strand_id
1 'polypeptide(L)'
;LDILLQQMRREHVINVPVAVARLRSQRNFMVQTEDQYAFIYEALVEASLSGNTELPARQLRDHWLKLTAPTGDTGGATDTLESTGMTLEFKQLISQTITSLANTIAHRAPVMRRGNICKCELIFHSYRVNIRKNRRSDCFPHEANRVKLTPIRGVDGSDYINASYVDSYSSRSAFIATQTPPPECLDDFWRMVWETGSCIIVQLDRRVEDTVPDAPYWPTEEPIRFDYVVVELVADYGMPAYILRELRITDARSGQSRTVRLFDASELAAVIARTLDSAQRQLLSPDQWEGDSRPTLPPALPPLAEWLPLKSAALKPDYLSSYTRSSSVDNYKNTIFDGNLCQMASRNMIDLIEEVHKTQEQFGLEGPITVHCRYGTGYTGIFLALSIVFERMRYEGVVDMFQTIKLLWWQRRGLVEFPAEYAFCYATALEYLNFFEQTTP
;
A
#
# COMPACT_ATOMS: atom_id res chain seq x y z
N LEU A 1 5.51 -26.51 -9.46
CA LEU A 1 6.23 -25.22 -9.38
C LEU A 1 7.64 -25.38 -8.84
N ASP A 2 7.83 -25.84 -7.60
CA ASP A 2 9.17 -25.97 -6.99
C ASP A 2 10.23 -26.67 -7.89
N ILE A 3 9.92 -27.86 -8.42
CA ILE A 3 10.80 -28.58 -9.37
C ILE A 3 11.20 -27.69 -10.57
N LEU A 4 10.24 -26.96 -11.13
CA LEU A 4 10.44 -26.13 -12.31
C LEU A 4 11.21 -24.85 -11.99
N LEU A 5 11.02 -24.27 -10.81
CA LEU A 5 11.82 -23.12 -10.32
C LEU A 5 13.27 -23.53 -10.05
N GLN A 6 13.52 -24.75 -9.56
CA GLN A 6 14.87 -25.28 -9.43
C GLN A 6 15.52 -25.53 -10.80
N GLN A 7 14.76 -26.07 -11.75
CA GLN A 7 15.23 -26.27 -13.13
C GLN A 7 15.58 -24.95 -13.81
N MET A 8 14.69 -23.96 -13.71
CA MET A 8 14.90 -22.61 -14.23
C MET A 8 16.18 -21.96 -13.67
N ARG A 9 16.45 -22.13 -12.37
CA ARG A 9 17.65 -21.60 -11.71
C ARG A 9 18.95 -22.28 -12.13
N ARG A 10 18.93 -23.59 -12.43
CA ARG A 10 20.15 -24.39 -12.70
C ARG A 10 20.46 -24.51 -14.18
N GLU A 11 19.43 -24.71 -14.99
CA GLU A 11 19.56 -25.10 -16.40
C GLU A 11 19.11 -23.98 -17.36
N HIS A 12 18.51 -22.90 -16.83
CA HIS A 12 17.90 -21.83 -17.62
C HIS A 12 16.86 -22.32 -18.64
N VAL A 13 16.27 -23.48 -18.39
CA VAL A 13 15.20 -24.08 -19.20
C VAL A 13 14.08 -24.59 -18.30
N ILE A 14 12.86 -24.64 -18.85
CA ILE A 14 11.68 -25.20 -18.19
C ILE A 14 10.95 -26.15 -19.14
N ASN A 15 10.44 -27.27 -18.62
CA ASN A 15 9.59 -28.18 -19.38
C ASN A 15 8.40 -28.64 -18.53
N VAL A 16 7.34 -27.82 -18.51
CA VAL A 16 6.11 -28.08 -17.74
C VAL A 16 5.44 -29.40 -18.16
N PRO A 17 5.27 -29.73 -19.46
CA PRO A 17 4.66 -31.00 -19.86
C PRO A 17 5.39 -32.22 -19.31
N VAL A 18 6.73 -32.25 -19.40
CA VAL A 18 7.54 -33.37 -18.91
C VAL A 18 7.47 -33.46 -17.38
N ALA A 19 7.54 -32.33 -16.67
CA ALA A 19 7.42 -32.32 -15.22
C ALA A 19 6.06 -32.85 -14.74
N VAL A 20 4.97 -32.42 -15.36
CA VAL A 20 3.61 -32.90 -15.02
C VAL A 20 3.43 -34.37 -15.40
N ALA A 21 3.91 -34.81 -16.57
CA ALA A 21 3.87 -36.21 -16.96
C ALA A 21 4.62 -37.12 -15.97
N ARG A 22 5.81 -36.68 -15.51
CA ARG A 22 6.58 -37.40 -14.48
C ARG A 22 5.83 -37.48 -13.16
N LEU A 23 5.21 -36.39 -12.71
CA LEU A 23 4.38 -36.42 -11.50
C LEU A 23 3.18 -37.37 -11.65
N ARG A 24 2.53 -37.37 -12.81
CA ARG A 24 1.39 -38.26 -13.11
C ARG A 24 1.77 -39.74 -13.16
N SER A 25 3.02 -40.06 -13.47
CA SER A 25 3.52 -41.45 -13.42
C SER A 25 3.63 -42.01 -11.99
N GLN A 26 3.75 -41.13 -10.99
CA GLN A 26 3.87 -41.51 -9.57
C GLN A 26 2.54 -41.40 -8.83
N ARG A 27 1.69 -40.44 -9.23
CA ARG A 27 0.38 -40.22 -8.63
C ARG A 27 -0.63 -39.76 -9.67
N ASN A 28 -1.75 -40.45 -9.73
CA ASN A 28 -2.82 -40.15 -10.67
C ASN A 28 -3.33 -38.72 -10.46
N PHE A 29 -3.70 -38.04 -11.55
CA PHE A 29 -4.30 -36.70 -11.52
C PHE A 29 -3.42 -35.62 -10.88
N MET A 30 -2.08 -35.72 -10.93
CA MET A 30 -1.23 -34.58 -10.59
C MET A 30 -1.44 -33.43 -11.59
N VAL A 31 -1.78 -32.24 -11.08
CA VAL A 31 -2.31 -31.08 -11.82
C VAL A 31 -3.62 -31.47 -12.54
N GLN A 32 -4.74 -31.16 -11.91
CA GLN A 32 -6.05 -31.73 -12.26
C GLN A 32 -6.81 -30.91 -13.30
N THR A 33 -6.72 -29.58 -13.21
CA THR A 33 -7.51 -28.67 -14.04
C THR A 33 -6.63 -27.92 -15.05
N GLU A 34 -7.25 -27.42 -16.11
CA GLU A 34 -6.58 -26.52 -17.06
C GLU A 34 -6.08 -25.25 -16.36
N ASP A 35 -6.88 -24.69 -15.44
CA ASP A 35 -6.53 -23.46 -14.71
C ASP A 35 -5.29 -23.66 -13.83
N GLN A 36 -5.18 -24.81 -13.14
CA GLN A 36 -3.96 -25.16 -12.38
C GLN A 36 -2.75 -25.29 -13.30
N TYR A 37 -2.93 -25.85 -14.50
CA TYR A 37 -1.86 -26.00 -15.48
C TYR A 37 -1.42 -24.64 -16.05
N ALA A 38 -2.37 -23.74 -16.34
CA ALA A 38 -2.11 -22.37 -16.78
C ALA A 38 -1.39 -21.56 -15.69
N PHE A 39 -1.86 -21.64 -14.44
CA PHE A 39 -1.25 -20.98 -13.30
C PHE A 39 0.22 -21.37 -13.11
N ILE A 40 0.61 -22.62 -13.44
CA ILE A 40 2.03 -23.01 -13.38
C ILE A 40 2.88 -22.18 -14.35
N TYR A 41 2.40 -21.93 -15.58
CA TYR A 41 3.11 -21.08 -16.52
C TYR A 41 3.13 -19.62 -16.05
N GLU A 42 2.01 -19.11 -15.55
CA GLU A 42 1.91 -17.74 -15.04
C GLU A 42 2.91 -17.50 -13.90
N ALA A 43 2.94 -18.38 -12.90
CA ALA A 43 3.87 -18.29 -11.78
C ALA A 43 5.35 -18.44 -12.21
N LEU A 44 5.64 -19.22 -13.27
CA LEU A 44 7.00 -19.32 -13.81
C LEU A 44 7.42 -18.06 -14.58
N VAL A 45 6.52 -17.47 -15.36
CA VAL A 45 6.79 -16.20 -16.04
C VAL A 45 7.00 -15.10 -15.00
N GLU A 46 6.13 -15.01 -14.00
CA GLU A 46 6.26 -14.08 -12.87
C GLU A 46 7.64 -14.22 -12.20
N ALA A 47 8.03 -15.44 -11.82
CA ALA A 47 9.32 -15.70 -11.21
C ALA A 47 10.51 -15.36 -12.13
N SER A 48 10.37 -15.56 -13.45
CA SER A 48 11.42 -15.22 -14.42
C SER A 48 11.58 -13.71 -14.64
N LEU A 49 10.49 -12.95 -14.54
CA LEU A 49 10.49 -11.51 -14.74
C LEU A 49 10.98 -10.77 -13.49
N SER A 50 10.45 -11.13 -12.33
CA SER A 50 10.79 -10.47 -11.06
C SER A 50 12.17 -10.84 -10.54
N GLY A 51 12.62 -12.08 -10.76
CA GLY A 51 13.85 -12.57 -10.13
C GLY A 51 13.76 -12.61 -8.61
N ASN A 52 14.90 -12.56 -7.92
CA ASN A 52 14.96 -12.45 -6.47
C ASN A 52 15.33 -11.01 -6.07
N THR A 53 14.35 -10.29 -5.52
CA THR A 53 14.50 -8.91 -5.03
C THR A 53 14.60 -8.84 -3.51
N GLU A 54 14.57 -9.99 -2.82
CA GLU A 54 14.75 -10.07 -1.38
C GLU A 54 16.21 -9.84 -0.98
N LEU A 55 16.40 -9.03 0.05
CA LEU A 55 17.70 -8.61 0.56
C LEU A 55 17.77 -8.84 2.08
N PRO A 56 18.87 -9.42 2.60
CA PRO A 56 19.16 -9.34 4.02
C PRO A 56 19.25 -7.87 4.46
N ALA A 57 18.66 -7.51 5.61
CA ALA A 57 18.57 -6.12 6.08
C ALA A 57 19.96 -5.44 6.17
N ARG A 58 20.99 -6.17 6.60
CA ARG A 58 22.39 -5.70 6.64
C ARG A 58 22.96 -5.24 5.29
N GLN A 59 22.39 -5.72 4.17
CA GLN A 59 22.80 -5.34 2.81
C GLN A 59 21.99 -4.18 2.24
N LEU A 60 20.99 -3.67 2.98
CA LEU A 60 20.11 -2.61 2.51
C LEU A 60 20.89 -1.33 2.19
N ARG A 61 21.92 -0.99 2.98
CA ARG A 61 22.79 0.18 2.72
C ARG A 61 23.54 0.05 1.40
N ASP A 62 24.17 -1.09 1.17
CA ASP A 62 24.90 -1.36 -0.08
C ASP A 62 23.96 -1.37 -1.28
N HIS A 63 22.74 -1.90 -1.10
CA HIS A 63 21.73 -1.92 -2.14
C HIS A 63 21.23 -0.51 -2.48
N TRP A 64 20.98 0.33 -1.48
CA TRP A 64 20.64 1.74 -1.69
C TRP A 64 21.71 2.46 -2.50
N LEU A 65 22.99 2.34 -2.12
CA LEU A 65 24.09 2.96 -2.86
C LEU A 65 24.16 2.50 -4.32
N LYS A 66 23.80 1.25 -4.62
CA LYS A 66 23.71 0.74 -6.00
C LYS A 66 22.52 1.33 -6.74
N LEU A 67 21.36 1.42 -6.09
CA LEU A 67 20.16 1.97 -6.71
C LEU A 67 20.25 3.47 -6.94
N THR A 68 20.97 4.21 -6.10
CA THR A 68 21.13 5.66 -6.24
C THR A 68 22.31 6.08 -7.12
N ALA A 69 23.16 5.13 -7.51
CA ALA A 69 24.24 5.39 -8.46
C ALA A 69 23.67 5.72 -9.87
N PRO A 70 24.26 6.70 -10.58
CA PRO A 70 23.91 6.99 -11.97
C PRO A 70 24.19 5.80 -12.90
N THR A 71 23.28 5.53 -13.82
CA THR A 71 23.39 4.47 -14.81
C THR A 71 23.90 5.04 -16.14
N GLY A 72 25.23 5.18 -16.30
CA GLY A 72 25.88 5.45 -17.60
C GLY A 72 27.04 6.45 -17.59
N ASP A 73 27.98 6.28 -18.54
CA ASP A 73 29.14 7.16 -18.83
C ASP A 73 28.74 8.47 -19.57
N THR A 74 27.58 9.05 -19.29
CA THR A 74 27.20 10.32 -19.94
C THR A 74 27.85 11.49 -19.23
N GLY A 75 29.06 11.86 -19.68
CA GLY A 75 29.88 12.98 -19.19
C GLY A 75 29.28 14.37 -19.39
N GLY A 76 28.08 14.63 -18.87
CA GLY A 76 27.45 15.94 -18.91
C GLY A 76 25.97 16.03 -18.53
N ALA A 77 25.29 14.94 -18.15
CA ALA A 77 23.91 15.00 -17.66
C ALA A 77 23.91 15.05 -16.13
N THR A 78 23.19 16.01 -15.55
CA THR A 78 22.99 16.16 -14.10
C THR A 78 22.58 14.84 -13.45
N ASP A 79 23.21 14.49 -12.32
CA ASP A 79 22.85 13.33 -11.48
C ASP A 79 21.37 13.41 -11.09
N THR A 80 20.52 12.72 -11.84
CA THR A 80 19.06 12.82 -11.74
C THR A 80 18.48 11.48 -11.32
N LEU A 81 17.45 11.47 -10.46
CA LEU A 81 16.74 10.26 -10.03
C LEU A 81 16.32 9.37 -11.22
N GLU A 82 15.92 9.97 -12.35
CA GLU A 82 15.52 9.23 -13.55
C GLU A 82 16.62 8.36 -14.16
N SER A 83 17.87 8.80 -13.98
CA SER A 83 19.09 8.14 -14.46
C SER A 83 19.67 7.14 -13.47
N THR A 84 18.97 6.83 -12.38
CA THR A 84 19.47 5.91 -11.34
C THR A 84 18.83 4.52 -11.44
N GLY A 85 19.48 3.53 -10.83
CA GLY A 85 18.94 2.17 -10.69
C GLY A 85 17.56 2.13 -10.01
N MET A 86 17.28 3.08 -9.11
CA MET A 86 15.99 3.23 -8.43
C MET A 86 14.83 3.42 -9.42
N THR A 87 14.99 4.31 -10.41
CA THR A 87 13.97 4.53 -11.43
C THR A 87 13.88 3.35 -12.38
N LEU A 88 14.98 2.67 -12.69
CA LEU A 88 14.95 1.46 -13.51
C LEU A 88 14.17 0.33 -12.82
N GLU A 89 14.40 0.10 -11.53
CA GLU A 89 13.66 -0.88 -10.74
C GLU A 89 12.17 -0.54 -10.68
N PHE A 90 11.82 0.72 -10.46
CA PHE A 90 10.42 1.16 -10.48
C PHE A 90 9.78 1.02 -11.87
N LYS A 91 10.51 1.33 -12.95
CA LYS A 91 10.05 1.08 -14.34
C LYS A 91 9.86 -0.41 -14.61
N GLN A 92 10.72 -1.27 -14.06
CA GLN A 92 10.56 -2.72 -14.14
C GLN A 92 9.31 -3.18 -13.40
N LEU A 93 9.05 -2.66 -12.20
CA LEU A 93 7.82 -2.93 -11.44
C LEU A 93 6.56 -2.55 -12.25
N ILE A 94 6.57 -1.34 -12.84
CA ILE A 94 5.52 -0.86 -13.74
C ILE A 94 5.33 -1.82 -14.92
N SER A 95 6.40 -2.15 -15.64
CA SER A 95 6.37 -3.01 -16.83
C SER A 95 5.83 -4.41 -16.53
N GLN A 96 6.26 -5.00 -15.40
CA GLN A 96 5.80 -6.32 -14.97
C GLN A 96 4.34 -6.34 -14.55
N THR A 97 3.83 -5.21 -14.06
CA THR A 97 2.43 -5.09 -13.71
C THR A 97 1.61 -4.85 -14.99
N ILE A 98 2.05 -3.94 -15.89
CA ILE A 98 1.30 -3.46 -17.06
C ILE A 98 1.26 -4.45 -18.25
N THR A 99 2.32 -5.22 -18.49
CA THR A 99 2.44 -5.99 -19.74
C THR A 99 1.36 -7.08 -19.85
N SER A 100 0.80 -7.24 -21.06
CA SER A 100 -0.25 -8.17 -21.57
C SER A 100 -0.47 -9.53 -20.87
N LEU A 101 0.51 -10.05 -20.14
CA LEU A 101 0.33 -11.22 -19.29
C LEU A 101 -0.68 -10.98 -18.16
N ALA A 102 -0.71 -9.79 -17.55
CA ALA A 102 -1.73 -9.41 -16.56
C ALA A 102 -3.16 -9.53 -17.14
N ASN A 103 -3.36 -9.17 -18.41
CA ASN A 103 -4.65 -9.35 -19.10
C ASN A 103 -4.99 -10.82 -19.33
N THR A 104 -3.97 -11.68 -19.51
CA THR A 104 -4.17 -13.13 -19.67
C THR A 104 -4.53 -13.80 -18.33
N ILE A 105 -3.93 -13.31 -17.23
CA ILE A 105 -4.18 -13.74 -15.84
C ILE A 105 -5.59 -13.32 -15.38
N ALA A 106 -6.10 -12.15 -15.81
CA ALA A 106 -7.45 -11.68 -15.45
C ALA A 106 -8.60 -12.46 -16.14
N HIS A 107 -8.38 -12.98 -17.35
CA HIS A 107 -9.44 -13.56 -18.20
C HIS A 107 -9.81 -15.03 -17.90
N ARG A 108 -9.22 -15.68 -16.88
CA ARG A 108 -9.42 -17.12 -16.61
C ARG A 108 -9.95 -17.47 -15.21
N ALA A 109 -10.26 -16.50 -14.35
CA ALA A 109 -11.21 -16.76 -13.25
C ALA A 109 -12.52 -17.31 -13.86
N PRO A 110 -13.22 -18.27 -13.24
CA PRO A 110 -14.20 -19.13 -13.91
C PRO A 110 -15.43 -18.34 -14.38
N VAL A 111 -15.31 -17.72 -15.55
CA VAL A 111 -16.41 -17.24 -16.37
C VAL A 111 -16.83 -18.44 -17.20
N MET A 112 -17.91 -19.07 -16.76
CA MET A 112 -18.58 -20.14 -17.49
C MET A 112 -18.85 -19.68 -18.93
N ARG A 113 -18.05 -20.15 -19.88
CA ARG A 113 -18.16 -19.79 -21.30
C ARG A 113 -19.34 -20.52 -21.92
N ARG A 114 -20.40 -19.77 -22.28
CA ARG A 114 -21.16 -20.02 -23.51
C ARG A 114 -21.59 -18.70 -24.11
N GLY A 115 -20.97 -18.38 -25.26
CA GLY A 115 -21.51 -17.51 -26.31
C GLY A 115 -21.80 -16.06 -25.90
N ASN A 116 -21.13 -15.14 -26.58
CA ASN A 116 -21.12 -13.69 -26.38
C ASN A 116 -20.06 -13.23 -25.39
N ILE A 117 -19.24 -12.30 -25.87
CA ILE A 117 -18.23 -11.55 -25.13
C ILE A 117 -18.84 -11.11 -23.80
N CYS A 118 -18.37 -11.69 -22.70
CA CYS A 118 -18.90 -11.44 -21.37
C CYS A 118 -18.55 -10.01 -20.96
N LYS A 119 -19.57 -9.16 -21.06
CA LYS A 119 -19.66 -7.82 -20.48
C LYS A 119 -19.81 -7.94 -18.96
N CYS A 120 -18.87 -8.61 -18.30
CA CYS A 120 -18.94 -9.00 -16.89
C CYS A 120 -17.64 -8.69 -16.14
N GLU A 121 -17.25 -7.42 -16.13
CA GLU A 121 -17.13 -6.74 -14.85
C GLU A 121 -18.23 -5.67 -14.90
N LEU A 122 -19.34 -5.87 -14.19
CA LEU A 122 -20.18 -4.74 -13.80
C LEU A 122 -19.39 -4.00 -12.73
N ILE A 123 -18.42 -3.24 -13.21
CA ILE A 123 -17.54 -2.43 -12.41
C ILE A 123 -18.41 -1.46 -11.62
N PHE A 124 -18.68 -1.72 -10.33
CA PHE A 124 -19.68 -0.96 -9.57
C PHE A 124 -19.31 0.53 -9.48
N HIS A 125 -18.02 0.87 -9.48
CA HIS A 125 -17.56 2.26 -9.53
C HIS A 125 -17.86 2.96 -10.87
N SER A 126 -18.04 2.21 -11.96
CA SER A 126 -18.41 2.73 -13.29
C SER A 126 -19.91 2.89 -13.49
N TYR A 127 -20.74 2.47 -12.52
CA TYR A 127 -22.14 2.89 -12.52
C TYR A 127 -22.20 4.41 -12.39
N ARG A 128 -23.05 5.04 -13.22
CA ARG A 128 -23.17 6.51 -13.27
C ARG A 128 -23.41 7.14 -11.89
N VAL A 129 -24.07 6.42 -10.98
CA VAL A 129 -24.36 6.85 -9.61
C VAL A 129 -23.10 6.94 -8.72
N ASN A 130 -22.07 6.16 -8.99
CA ASN A 130 -20.86 6.06 -8.15
C ASN A 130 -19.70 6.92 -8.67
N ILE A 131 -19.79 7.50 -9.88
CA ILE A 131 -18.72 8.32 -10.46
C ILE A 131 -18.33 9.47 -9.53
N ARG A 132 -19.31 10.16 -8.95
CA ARG A 132 -19.09 11.29 -8.03
C ARG A 132 -18.54 10.88 -6.67
N LYS A 133 -18.61 9.59 -6.32
CA LYS A 133 -18.06 9.05 -5.07
C LYS A 133 -16.54 8.84 -5.15
N ASN A 134 -15.91 9.16 -6.28
CA ASN A 134 -14.46 9.01 -6.51
C ASN A 134 -13.83 10.39 -6.72
N ARG A 135 -12.76 10.70 -5.98
CA ARG A 135 -11.98 11.94 -6.20
C ARG A 135 -11.17 11.91 -7.49
N ARG A 136 -10.85 10.71 -8.01
CA ARG A 136 -10.13 10.48 -9.26
C ARG A 136 -10.85 9.40 -10.08
N SER A 137 -10.92 9.55 -11.39
CA SER A 137 -11.64 8.63 -12.28
C SER A 137 -10.88 7.32 -12.57
N ASP A 138 -9.57 7.32 -12.36
CA ASP A 138 -8.63 6.22 -12.63
C ASP A 138 -8.18 5.49 -11.35
N CYS A 139 -8.63 5.94 -10.17
CA CYS A 139 -8.32 5.33 -8.88
C CYS A 139 -9.60 4.82 -8.22
N PHE A 140 -9.80 3.51 -8.27
CA PHE A 140 -10.98 2.83 -7.76
C PHE A 140 -10.61 1.46 -7.19
N PRO A 141 -11.40 0.92 -6.25
CA PRO A 141 -11.11 -0.36 -5.64
C PRO A 141 -11.41 -1.52 -6.59
N HIS A 142 -10.66 -2.62 -6.46
CA HIS A 142 -10.97 -3.86 -7.17
C HIS A 142 -12.22 -4.50 -6.56
N GLU A 143 -13.10 -5.07 -7.39
CA GLU A 143 -14.39 -5.60 -6.92
C GLU A 143 -14.22 -6.70 -5.87
N ALA A 144 -13.16 -7.48 -5.99
CA ALA A 144 -12.95 -8.66 -5.17
C ALA A 144 -12.44 -8.37 -3.75
N ASN A 145 -11.88 -7.18 -3.50
CA ASN A 145 -11.46 -6.76 -2.16
C ASN A 145 -11.95 -5.34 -1.78
N ARG A 146 -12.89 -4.77 -2.53
CA ARG A 146 -13.52 -3.50 -2.14
C ARG A 146 -14.25 -3.67 -0.81
N VAL A 147 -14.29 -2.59 -0.03
CA VAL A 147 -15.16 -2.52 1.14
C VAL A 147 -16.61 -2.38 0.67
N LYS A 148 -17.49 -3.26 1.16
CA LYS A 148 -18.92 -3.29 0.79
C LYS A 148 -19.73 -2.81 1.98
N LEU A 149 -20.45 -1.70 1.81
CA LEU A 149 -21.36 -1.19 2.83
C LEU A 149 -22.69 -1.94 2.77
N THR A 150 -23.40 -1.99 3.89
CA THR A 150 -24.75 -2.54 3.94
C THR A 150 -25.67 -1.73 3.01
N PRO A 151 -26.30 -2.35 1.98
CA PRO A 151 -27.12 -1.62 1.03
C PRO A 151 -28.34 -0.97 1.70
N ILE A 152 -28.60 0.29 1.35
CA ILE A 152 -29.78 1.03 1.79
C ILE A 152 -30.91 0.78 0.78
N ARG A 153 -32.08 0.38 1.28
CA ARG A 153 -33.25 0.09 0.44
C ARG A 153 -33.66 1.34 -0.35
N GLY A 154 -33.77 1.19 -1.66
CA GLY A 154 -34.19 2.27 -2.57
C GLY A 154 -33.09 3.28 -2.93
N VAL A 155 -31.85 3.07 -2.48
CA VAL A 155 -30.71 3.92 -2.82
C VAL A 155 -29.67 3.12 -3.60
N ASP A 156 -29.68 3.28 -4.92
CA ASP A 156 -28.73 2.62 -5.82
C ASP A 156 -27.29 3.09 -5.54
N GLY A 157 -26.34 2.15 -5.48
CA GLY A 157 -24.92 2.44 -5.19
C GLY A 157 -24.64 2.82 -3.73
N SER A 158 -25.58 2.60 -2.81
CA SER A 158 -25.36 2.79 -1.37
C SER A 158 -24.40 1.75 -0.75
N ASP A 159 -24.13 0.64 -1.44
CA ASP A 159 -23.14 -0.36 -1.01
C ASP A 159 -21.70 0.03 -1.38
N TYR A 160 -21.52 1.11 -2.15
CA TYR A 160 -20.25 1.53 -2.71
C TYR A 160 -19.56 2.62 -1.88
N ILE A 161 -18.29 2.40 -1.61
CA ILE A 161 -17.31 3.39 -1.16
C ILE A 161 -15.97 3.11 -1.85
N ASN A 162 -15.18 4.15 -2.15
CA ASN A 162 -13.85 3.99 -2.75
C ASN A 162 -12.81 3.57 -1.69
N ALA A 163 -12.88 2.31 -1.29
CA ALA A 163 -11.98 1.73 -0.31
C ALA A 163 -11.68 0.26 -0.63
N SER A 164 -10.46 -0.17 -0.36
CA SER A 164 -10.00 -1.56 -0.54
C SER A 164 -9.49 -2.12 0.77
N TYR A 165 -9.82 -3.36 1.09
CA TYR A 165 -9.10 -4.12 2.11
C TYR A 165 -7.69 -4.45 1.61
N VAL A 166 -6.71 -4.24 2.48
CA VAL A 166 -5.31 -4.52 2.22
C VAL A 166 -4.73 -5.36 3.35
N ASP A 167 -3.96 -6.38 2.97
CA ASP A 167 -3.29 -7.29 3.89
C ASP A 167 -2.06 -6.63 4.54
N SER A 168 -1.77 -6.99 5.79
CA SER A 168 -0.48 -6.72 6.42
C SER A 168 0.49 -7.88 6.19
N TYR A 169 1.66 -7.82 6.83
CA TYR A 169 2.60 -8.93 6.84
C TYR A 169 2.02 -10.18 7.51
N SER A 170 1.30 -10.01 8.63
CA SER A 170 0.83 -11.13 9.46
C SER A 170 -0.68 -11.44 9.33
N SER A 171 -1.48 -10.50 8.82
CA SER A 171 -2.94 -10.61 8.83
C SER A 171 -3.58 -10.17 7.51
N ARG A 172 -4.59 -10.93 7.07
CA ARG A 172 -5.43 -10.54 5.92
C ARG A 172 -6.36 -9.39 6.31
N SER A 173 -6.65 -8.50 5.35
CA SER A 173 -7.58 -7.37 5.53
C SER A 173 -7.27 -6.53 6.78
N ALA A 174 -5.99 -6.40 7.13
CA ALA A 174 -5.53 -5.66 8.29
C ALA A 174 -5.71 -4.14 8.14
N PHE A 175 -5.78 -3.67 6.89
CA PHE A 175 -5.94 -2.26 6.57
C PHE A 175 -7.15 -2.03 5.66
N ILE A 176 -7.67 -0.80 5.70
CA ILE A 176 -8.55 -0.25 4.68
C ILE A 176 -7.82 0.91 4.03
N ALA A 177 -7.48 0.79 2.75
CA ALA A 177 -6.91 1.88 1.96
C ALA A 177 -8.04 2.64 1.24
N THR A 178 -8.21 3.92 1.55
CA THR A 178 -9.30 4.75 1.01
C THR A 178 -8.82 6.16 0.65
N GLN A 179 -9.60 6.89 -0.14
CA GLN A 179 -9.40 8.32 -0.37
C GLN A 179 -9.89 9.14 0.83
N THR A 180 -9.37 10.36 0.99
CA THR A 180 -10.02 11.37 1.85
C THR A 180 -11.49 11.46 1.42
N PRO A 181 -12.47 11.36 2.33
CA PRO A 181 -13.86 11.32 1.92
C PRO A 181 -14.25 12.65 1.26
N PRO A 182 -14.84 12.66 0.04
CA PRO A 182 -15.41 13.86 -0.53
C PRO A 182 -16.68 14.26 0.24
N PRO A 183 -17.12 15.53 0.16
CA PRO A 183 -18.28 16.01 0.91
C PRO A 183 -19.55 15.18 0.69
N GLU A 184 -19.78 14.63 -0.51
CA GLU A 184 -20.97 13.80 -0.77
C GLU A 184 -20.90 12.40 -0.15
N CYS A 185 -19.75 11.97 0.36
CA CYS A 185 -19.51 10.62 0.88
C CYS A 185 -19.15 10.59 2.37
N LEU A 186 -19.36 11.69 3.10
CA LEU A 186 -19.07 11.75 4.55
C LEU A 186 -19.89 10.70 5.33
N ASP A 187 -21.17 10.55 4.99
CA ASP A 187 -22.06 9.55 5.58
C ASP A 187 -21.56 8.12 5.29
N ASP A 188 -21.17 7.85 4.04
CA ASP A 188 -20.65 6.56 3.62
C ASP A 188 -19.32 6.22 4.34
N PHE A 189 -18.46 7.22 4.59
CA PHE A 189 -17.19 7.04 5.30
C PHE A 189 -17.40 6.65 6.76
N TRP A 190 -18.23 7.38 7.51
CA TRP A 190 -18.49 7.04 8.91
C TRP A 190 -19.30 5.74 9.05
N ARG A 191 -20.18 5.45 8.09
CA ARG A 191 -20.82 4.13 7.97
C ARG A 191 -19.79 3.02 7.78
N MET A 192 -18.79 3.20 6.90
CA MET A 192 -17.69 2.26 6.72
C MET A 192 -16.92 2.02 8.02
N VAL A 193 -16.50 3.09 8.71
CA VAL A 193 -15.75 3.00 9.97
C VAL A 193 -16.54 2.20 11.02
N TRP A 194 -17.85 2.46 11.14
CA TRP A 194 -18.72 1.73 12.06
C TRP A 194 -18.90 0.25 11.69
N GLU A 195 -19.29 -0.04 10.43
CA GLU A 195 -19.61 -1.39 9.97
C GLU A 195 -18.39 -2.32 9.95
N THR A 196 -17.22 -1.78 9.63
CA THR A 196 -15.97 -2.56 9.60
C THR A 196 -15.33 -2.75 10.97
N GLY A 197 -15.80 -2.02 11.99
CA GLY A 197 -15.18 -2.05 13.31
C GLY A 197 -13.81 -1.35 13.37
N SER A 198 -13.48 -0.53 12.37
CA SER A 198 -12.23 0.24 12.34
C SER A 198 -12.20 1.26 13.48
N CYS A 199 -11.34 1.03 14.47
CA CYS A 199 -11.17 1.94 15.61
C CYS A 199 -9.94 2.85 15.48
N ILE A 200 -9.14 2.70 14.42
CA ILE A 200 -8.00 3.56 14.12
C ILE A 200 -8.14 4.12 12.72
N ILE A 201 -7.92 5.43 12.57
CA ILE A 201 -7.86 6.11 11.29
C ILE A 201 -6.50 6.82 11.19
N VAL A 202 -5.79 6.65 10.09
CA VAL A 202 -4.55 7.35 9.76
C VAL A 202 -4.80 8.26 8.57
N GLN A 203 -4.68 9.56 8.79
CA GLN A 203 -4.84 10.59 7.76
C GLN A 203 -3.48 11.14 7.35
N LEU A 204 -3.15 10.99 6.07
CA LEU A 204 -1.95 11.49 5.41
C LEU A 204 -2.32 12.42 4.24
N ASP A 205 -3.36 13.24 4.41
CA ASP A 205 -3.72 14.26 3.42
C ASP A 205 -3.05 15.59 3.77
N ARG A 206 -2.37 16.20 2.79
CA ARG A 206 -1.79 17.53 2.97
C ARG A 206 -2.90 18.57 2.85
N ARG A 207 -2.98 19.52 3.78
CA ARG A 207 -3.82 20.69 3.59
C ARG A 207 -3.09 21.62 2.62
N VAL A 208 -3.53 21.66 1.37
CA VAL A 208 -2.92 22.53 0.36
C VAL A 208 -3.39 23.96 0.63
N GLU A 209 -2.45 24.89 0.81
CA GLU A 209 -2.75 26.31 1.03
C GLU A 209 -3.43 26.96 -0.20
N ASP A 210 -3.11 26.48 -1.41
CA ASP A 210 -3.58 27.05 -2.70
C ASP A 210 -4.99 26.59 -3.13
N THR A 211 -5.63 25.69 -2.39
CA THR A 211 -7.03 25.29 -2.64
C THR A 211 -7.84 25.52 -1.38
N VAL A 212 -9.11 25.94 -1.52
CA VAL A 212 -10.03 25.99 -0.38
C VAL A 212 -9.98 24.62 0.32
N PRO A 213 -9.47 24.54 1.56
CA PRO A 213 -9.34 23.26 2.23
C PRO A 213 -10.72 22.65 2.38
N ASP A 214 -10.86 21.37 2.06
CA ASP A 214 -12.07 20.64 2.42
C ASP A 214 -12.25 20.78 3.95
N ALA A 215 -13.48 21.05 4.40
CA ALA A 215 -13.79 21.02 5.82
C ALA A 215 -13.39 19.65 6.39
N PRO A 216 -12.90 19.59 7.64
CA PRO A 216 -12.60 18.30 8.27
C PRO A 216 -13.84 17.41 8.25
N TYR A 217 -13.66 16.13 7.93
CA TYR A 217 -14.76 15.15 7.96
C TYR A 217 -15.15 14.73 9.38
N TRP A 218 -14.47 15.27 10.40
CA TRP A 218 -14.72 15.04 11.81
C TRP A 218 -15.12 16.36 12.50
N PRO A 219 -15.90 16.31 13.58
CA PRO A 219 -16.27 17.49 14.36
C PRO A 219 -15.05 18.14 15.02
N THR A 220 -15.03 19.47 15.07
CA THR A 220 -14.01 20.24 15.82
C THR A 220 -14.54 20.87 17.09
N GLU A 221 -15.86 21.11 17.17
CA GLU A 221 -16.51 21.76 18.32
C GLU A 221 -17.73 20.94 18.74
N GLU A 222 -18.80 20.99 17.96
CA GLU A 222 -20.06 20.30 18.25
C GLU A 222 -20.13 18.90 17.61
N PRO A 223 -20.84 17.94 18.23
CA PRO A 223 -21.08 16.63 17.63
C PRO A 223 -21.79 16.75 16.27
N ILE A 224 -21.31 16.01 15.28
CA ILE A 224 -21.90 15.97 13.94
C ILE A 224 -22.53 14.60 13.71
N ARG A 225 -23.73 14.60 13.14
CA ARG A 225 -24.46 13.38 12.77
C ARG A 225 -24.27 13.08 11.29
N PHE A 226 -23.71 11.91 11.00
CA PHE A 226 -23.53 11.34 9.67
C PHE A 226 -24.46 10.13 9.52
N ASP A 227 -25.60 10.32 8.85
CA ASP A 227 -26.72 9.36 8.81
C ASP A 227 -27.17 8.88 10.22
N TYR A 228 -26.82 7.66 10.62
CA TYR A 228 -27.11 7.10 11.94
C TYR A 228 -25.90 7.12 12.90
N VAL A 229 -24.72 7.52 12.43
CA VAL A 229 -23.50 7.60 13.24
C VAL A 229 -23.32 9.03 13.74
N VAL A 230 -23.37 9.23 15.06
CA VAL A 230 -23.04 10.50 15.69
C VAL A 230 -21.57 10.48 16.09
N VAL A 231 -20.81 11.47 15.66
CA VAL A 231 -19.38 11.58 15.93
C VAL A 231 -19.15 12.82 16.80
N GLU A 232 -18.34 12.66 17.84
CA GLU A 232 -18.00 13.69 18.81
C GLU A 232 -16.49 13.68 19.05
N LEU A 233 -15.89 14.87 19.11
CA LEU A 233 -14.50 15.03 19.53
C LEU A 233 -14.41 14.96 21.05
N VAL A 234 -13.65 14.01 21.57
CA VAL A 234 -13.44 13.84 23.01
C VAL A 234 -12.18 14.57 23.47
N ALA A 235 -11.08 14.38 22.74
CA ALA A 235 -9.79 14.99 23.07
C ALA A 235 -8.88 15.08 21.85
N ASP A 236 -7.95 16.03 21.87
CA ASP A 236 -6.84 16.16 20.96
C ASP A 236 -5.49 16.19 21.69
N TYR A 237 -4.49 15.52 21.11
CA TYR A 237 -3.14 15.44 21.65
C TYR A 237 -2.14 15.77 20.55
N GLY A 238 -1.45 16.89 20.68
CA GLY A 238 -0.40 17.29 19.75
C GLY A 238 0.88 16.50 19.97
N MET A 239 1.31 15.74 18.96
CA MET A 239 2.62 15.08 18.90
C MET A 239 3.48 15.73 17.80
N PRO A 240 4.82 15.56 17.82
CA PRO A 240 5.69 16.14 16.79
C PRO A 240 5.38 15.69 15.35
N ALA A 241 4.92 14.44 15.17
CA ALA A 241 4.68 13.86 13.86
C ALA A 241 3.19 13.90 13.43
N TYR A 242 2.27 13.99 14.37
CA TYR A 242 0.82 13.89 14.13
C TYR A 242 0.03 14.51 15.28
N ILE A 243 -1.26 14.75 15.08
CA ILE A 243 -2.20 15.08 16.15
C ILE A 243 -3.12 13.88 16.36
N LEU A 244 -3.11 13.30 17.56
CA LEU A 244 -4.02 12.22 17.92
C LEU A 244 -5.35 12.82 18.37
N ARG A 245 -6.44 12.46 17.69
CA ARG A 245 -7.80 12.83 18.10
C ARG A 245 -8.54 11.60 18.56
N GLU A 246 -9.04 11.64 19.79
CA GLU A 246 -9.98 10.65 20.29
C GLU A 246 -11.40 11.11 19.97
N LEU A 247 -12.08 10.30 19.16
CA LEU A 247 -13.44 10.52 18.73
C LEU A 247 -14.35 9.47 19.37
N ARG A 248 -15.52 9.88 19.83
CA ARG A 248 -16.58 8.96 20.23
C ARG A 248 -17.57 8.86 19.08
N ILE A 249 -17.75 7.65 18.56
CA ILE A 249 -18.80 7.37 17.57
C ILE A 249 -19.94 6.60 18.25
N THR A 250 -21.18 6.99 17.97
CA THR A 250 -22.37 6.38 18.56
C THR A 250 -23.39 6.06 17.48
N ASP A 251 -23.84 4.80 17.42
CA ASP A 251 -24.97 4.41 16.56
C ASP A 251 -26.27 4.86 17.20
N ALA A 252 -26.90 5.89 16.63
CA ALA A 252 -28.13 6.48 17.14
C ALA A 252 -29.33 5.52 17.13
N ARG A 253 -29.26 4.38 16.42
CA ARG A 253 -30.32 3.36 16.40
C ARG A 253 -30.24 2.42 17.60
N SER A 254 -29.02 2.05 17.99
CA SER A 254 -28.77 1.06 19.05
C SER A 254 -28.30 1.67 20.37
N GLY A 255 -27.80 2.90 20.34
CA GLY A 255 -27.16 3.57 21.48
C GLY A 255 -25.77 3.04 21.82
N GLN A 256 -25.21 2.11 21.02
CA GLN A 256 -23.85 1.62 21.23
C GLN A 256 -22.83 2.67 20.81
N SER A 257 -21.74 2.78 21.57
CA SER A 257 -20.64 3.71 21.29
C SER A 257 -19.30 3.00 21.21
N ARG A 258 -18.38 3.56 20.42
CA ARG A 258 -16.98 3.12 20.29
C ARG A 258 -16.05 4.33 20.28
N THR A 259 -14.83 4.15 20.77
CA THR A 259 -13.77 5.14 20.64
C THR A 259 -12.99 4.88 19.36
N VAL A 260 -12.89 5.90 18.51
CA VAL A 260 -12.06 5.91 17.30
C VAL A 260 -10.88 6.85 17.52
N ARG A 261 -9.68 6.41 17.17
CA ARG A 261 -8.45 7.19 17.26
C ARG A 261 -8.00 7.62 15.88
N LEU A 262 -8.10 8.92 15.62
CA LEU A 262 -7.66 9.54 14.38
C LEU A 262 -6.25 10.11 14.55
N PHE A 263 -5.28 9.49 13.88
CA PHE A 263 -3.92 10.00 13.71
C PHE A 263 -3.89 10.95 12.52
N ASP A 264 -3.98 12.25 12.80
CA ASP A 264 -3.89 13.29 11.78
C ASP A 264 -2.44 13.68 11.55
N ALA A 265 -1.86 13.12 10.50
CA ALA A 265 -0.49 13.33 10.09
C ALA A 265 -0.41 14.29 8.89
N SER A 266 -1.33 15.28 8.80
CA SER A 266 -1.31 16.29 7.72
C SER A 266 0.00 17.07 7.64
N GLU A 267 0.61 17.44 8.78
CA GLU A 267 1.90 18.14 8.79
C GLU A 267 3.04 17.24 8.30
N LEU A 268 3.04 15.96 8.70
CA LEU A 268 3.98 14.99 8.16
C LEU A 268 3.81 14.80 6.65
N ALA A 269 2.57 14.72 6.17
CA ALA A 269 2.28 14.66 4.73
C ALA A 269 2.86 15.88 3.98
N ALA A 270 2.82 17.08 4.57
CA ALA A 270 3.44 18.27 4.00
C ALA A 270 4.98 18.19 4.02
N VAL A 271 5.60 17.63 5.07
CA VAL A 271 7.06 17.39 5.13
C VAL A 271 7.49 16.37 4.07
N ILE A 272 6.73 15.28 3.89
CA ILE A 272 6.96 14.27 2.86
C ILE A 272 6.86 14.93 1.48
N ALA A 273 5.83 15.72 1.21
CA ALA A 273 5.69 16.44 -0.05
C ALA A 273 6.95 17.28 -0.37
N ARG A 274 7.42 18.10 0.57
CA ARG A 274 8.66 18.89 0.39
C ARG A 274 9.91 18.03 0.18
N THR A 275 9.95 16.85 0.82
CA THR A 275 11.05 15.89 0.63
C THR A 275 11.02 15.34 -0.79
N LEU A 276 9.87 14.89 -1.28
CA LEU A 276 9.70 14.39 -2.64
C LEU A 276 9.99 15.48 -3.70
N ASP A 277 9.52 16.71 -3.46
CA ASP A 277 9.80 17.86 -4.31
C ASP A 277 11.30 18.18 -4.36
N SER A 278 12.06 17.95 -3.27
CA SER A 278 13.51 18.18 -3.27
C SER A 278 14.24 17.22 -4.21
N ALA A 279 13.76 15.98 -4.33
CA ALA A 279 14.24 15.06 -5.35
C ALA A 279 13.86 15.54 -6.75
N GLN A 280 12.70 16.18 -6.91
CA GLN A 280 12.24 16.71 -8.20
C GLN A 280 12.89 18.04 -8.61
N ARG A 281 13.31 18.92 -7.69
CA ARG A 281 13.99 20.18 -8.03
C ARG A 281 15.44 20.01 -8.43
N GLN A 282 16.04 18.85 -8.14
CA GLN A 282 17.25 18.41 -8.83
C GLN A 282 16.98 18.03 -10.31
N LEU A 283 15.71 18.00 -10.73
CA LEU A 283 15.20 17.52 -12.02
C LEU A 283 14.43 18.61 -12.81
N LEU A 284 15.01 19.78 -13.15
CA LEU A 284 14.67 20.64 -14.34
C LEU A 284 14.31 22.13 -14.07
N SER A 285 14.59 22.93 -15.12
CA SER A 285 14.03 24.26 -15.40
C SER A 285 12.51 24.19 -15.65
N PRO A 286 11.74 25.27 -15.38
CA PRO A 286 10.29 25.22 -15.12
C PRO A 286 9.34 24.79 -16.26
N ASP A 287 9.81 24.58 -17.48
CA ASP A 287 8.93 24.58 -18.68
C ASP A 287 8.51 23.19 -19.22
N GLN A 288 8.79 22.07 -18.54
CA GLN A 288 8.53 20.72 -19.10
C GLN A 288 7.40 19.91 -18.45
N TRP A 289 6.65 20.47 -17.49
CA TRP A 289 5.52 19.76 -16.85
C TRP A 289 4.13 20.18 -17.36
N GLU A 290 3.99 20.45 -18.66
CA GLU A 290 2.69 20.36 -19.33
C GLU A 290 2.60 19.04 -20.11
N GLY A 291 2.19 17.98 -19.41
CA GLY A 291 1.93 16.67 -20.00
C GLY A 291 1.55 15.64 -18.94
N ASP A 292 0.43 14.97 -19.12
CA ASP A 292 -0.14 13.94 -18.23
C ASP A 292 0.69 12.64 -18.25
N SER A 293 1.97 12.73 -17.87
CA SER A 293 2.96 11.65 -17.87
C SER A 293 2.76 10.67 -16.71
N ARG A 294 1.53 10.23 -16.46
CA ARG A 294 1.22 9.19 -15.47
C ARG A 294 1.23 7.82 -16.13
N PRO A 295 1.83 6.80 -15.51
CA PRO A 295 1.81 5.46 -16.07
C PRO A 295 0.37 4.92 -16.15
N THR A 296 -0.03 4.42 -17.31
CA THR A 296 -1.32 3.76 -17.54
C THR A 296 -1.29 2.36 -16.93
N LEU A 297 -1.74 2.23 -15.68
CA LEU A 297 -1.71 0.94 -14.97
C LEU A 297 -2.73 -0.07 -15.60
N PRO A 298 -2.53 -1.39 -15.43
CA PRO A 298 -3.33 -2.45 -16.07
C PRO A 298 -4.67 -2.69 -15.35
N PRO A 299 -5.57 -3.54 -15.91
CA PRO A 299 -6.76 -4.02 -15.20
C PRO A 299 -6.39 -4.88 -13.99
N ALA A 300 -7.32 -4.93 -13.03
CA ALA A 300 -7.21 -5.68 -11.78
C ALA A 300 -7.03 -7.19 -12.04
N LEU A 301 -6.17 -7.85 -11.27
CA LEU A 301 -6.21 -9.31 -11.14
C LEU A 301 -7.15 -9.70 -9.99
N PRO A 302 -7.81 -10.86 -10.05
CA PRO A 302 -8.54 -11.38 -8.90
C PRO A 302 -7.54 -11.58 -7.72
N PRO A 303 -7.95 -11.28 -6.48
CA PRO A 303 -7.10 -11.42 -5.32
C PRO A 303 -6.69 -12.88 -5.14
N LEU A 304 -5.43 -13.08 -4.78
CA LEU A 304 -4.84 -14.38 -4.42
C LEU A 304 -5.54 -15.08 -3.23
N ALA A 305 -6.60 -14.48 -2.68
CA ALA A 305 -7.32 -14.89 -1.48
C ALA A 305 -8.12 -16.19 -1.63
N GLU A 306 -8.45 -16.64 -2.84
CA GLU A 306 -9.23 -17.90 -3.01
C GLU A 306 -8.40 -19.19 -2.87
N TRP A 307 -7.05 -19.11 -2.82
CA TRP A 307 -6.19 -20.29 -2.98
C TRP A 307 -5.31 -20.65 -1.77
N LEU A 308 -5.45 -19.96 -0.63
CA LEU A 308 -4.63 -20.23 0.56
C LEU A 308 -5.50 -20.57 1.78
N PRO A 309 -5.22 -21.69 2.49
CA PRO A 309 -5.97 -22.06 3.68
C PRO A 309 -5.83 -21.01 4.80
N LEU A 310 -6.96 -20.79 5.48
CA LEU A 310 -7.13 -19.84 6.58
C LEU A 310 -6.22 -20.15 7.78
N LYS A 311 -5.70 -19.04 8.35
CA LYS A 311 -5.12 -18.87 9.70
C LYS A 311 -3.95 -19.79 10.08
N SER A 312 -2.74 -19.26 9.90
CA SER A 312 -1.60 -19.59 10.76
C SER A 312 -1.67 -18.70 12.01
N ALA A 313 -1.65 -19.29 13.20
CA ALA A 313 -1.59 -18.57 14.46
C ALA A 313 -0.21 -17.88 14.58
N ALA A 314 -0.20 -16.55 14.49
CA ALA A 314 1.00 -15.76 14.74
C ALA A 314 1.34 -15.81 16.25
N LEU A 315 2.60 -16.16 16.55
CA LEU A 315 3.17 -16.05 17.89
C LEU A 315 3.28 -14.57 18.27
N LYS A 316 2.77 -14.23 19.46
CA LYS A 316 2.86 -12.88 20.04
C LYS A 316 4.29 -12.59 20.49
N PRO A 317 4.87 -11.42 20.18
CA PRO A 317 6.06 -10.94 20.86
C PRO A 317 5.67 -10.15 22.10
N ASP A 318 6.42 -10.36 23.18
CA ASP A 318 6.39 -9.47 24.33
C ASP A 318 7.05 -8.13 23.95
N TYR A 319 6.26 -7.06 23.99
CA TYR A 319 6.75 -5.69 23.89
C TYR A 319 7.29 -5.27 25.25
N LEU A 320 8.61 -5.05 25.35
CA LEU A 320 9.20 -4.37 26.50
C LEU A 320 10.07 -3.18 26.10
N SER A 321 9.84 -2.14 26.89
CA SER A 321 10.25 -0.75 26.79
C SER A 321 11.73 -0.49 27.08
N SER A 322 12.32 0.48 26.39
CA SER A 322 12.84 1.76 26.94
C SER A 322 13.99 2.25 26.05
N TYR A 323 13.75 3.32 25.28
CA TYR A 323 14.77 3.88 24.38
C TYR A 323 15.40 5.13 24.98
N THR A 324 16.71 5.08 25.24
CA THR A 324 17.54 6.28 25.38
C THR A 324 18.18 6.59 24.03
N ARG A 325 17.78 7.72 23.44
CA ARG A 325 18.06 8.18 22.08
C ARG A 325 19.46 8.80 22.01
N SER A 326 20.37 8.26 21.18
CA SER A 326 21.66 8.90 20.86
C SER A 326 21.78 9.12 19.36
N SER A 327 22.27 10.31 18.98
CA SER A 327 22.40 10.76 17.60
C SER A 327 23.68 10.24 16.95
N SER A 328 23.63 9.15 16.19
CA SER A 328 24.66 8.84 15.20
C SER A 328 24.31 9.48 13.85
N VAL A 329 25.25 10.24 13.29
CA VAL A 329 25.14 10.96 12.03
C VAL A 329 25.84 10.10 10.97
N ASP A 330 25.13 9.14 10.38
CA ASP A 330 25.67 8.33 9.30
C ASP A 330 25.41 8.95 7.92
N ASN A 331 26.46 8.89 7.08
CA ASN A 331 26.72 9.68 5.87
C ASN A 331 25.94 9.21 4.62
N TYR A 332 24.66 8.84 4.72
CA TYR A 332 23.80 8.63 3.53
C TYR A 332 23.25 9.95 2.95
N LYS A 333 23.76 11.09 3.43
CA LYS A 333 23.18 12.44 3.33
C LYS A 333 23.20 13.12 1.96
N ASN A 334 23.64 12.52 0.85
CA ASN A 334 23.61 13.19 -0.45
C ASN A 334 23.51 12.21 -1.63
N THR A 335 22.30 11.85 -2.08
CA THR A 335 22.13 11.26 -3.42
C THR A 335 20.80 11.63 -4.08
N ILE A 336 19.65 11.51 -3.39
CA ILE A 336 18.31 11.75 -4.01
C ILE A 336 17.52 12.90 -3.36
N PHE A 337 17.53 12.99 -2.02
CA PHE A 337 16.71 13.96 -1.28
C PHE A 337 17.59 14.95 -0.50
N ASP A 338 17.00 16.08 -0.08
CA ASP A 338 17.60 16.88 1.00
C ASP A 338 17.72 16.02 2.27
N GLY A 339 18.95 15.80 2.72
CA GLY A 339 19.24 14.84 3.80
C GLY A 339 18.57 15.17 5.13
N ASN A 340 18.39 16.46 5.46
CA ASN A 340 17.77 16.84 6.73
C ASN A 340 16.25 16.69 6.67
N LEU A 341 15.61 17.12 5.58
CA LEU A 341 14.18 16.95 5.36
C LEU A 341 13.81 15.46 5.28
N CYS A 342 14.57 14.67 4.52
CA CYS A 342 14.33 13.24 4.37
C CYS A 342 14.47 12.49 5.69
N GLN A 343 15.49 12.81 6.49
CA GLN A 343 15.66 12.22 7.81
C GLN A 343 14.50 12.57 8.73
N MET A 344 14.10 13.85 8.78
CA MET A 344 12.96 14.29 9.59
C MET A 344 11.65 13.60 9.17
N ALA A 345 11.37 13.54 7.87
CA ALA A 345 10.20 12.86 7.32
C ALA A 345 10.21 11.36 7.66
N SER A 346 11.35 10.70 7.48
CA SER A 346 11.50 9.27 7.74
C SER A 346 11.28 8.95 9.22
N ARG A 347 11.89 9.71 10.13
CA ARG A 347 11.72 9.53 11.57
C ARG A 347 10.28 9.72 12.01
N ASN A 348 9.64 10.79 11.55
CA ASN A 348 8.25 11.05 11.88
C ASN A 348 7.30 9.98 11.32
N MET A 349 7.60 9.41 10.14
CA MET A 349 6.84 8.29 9.58
C MET A 349 7.04 7.00 10.38
N ILE A 350 8.26 6.71 10.82
CA ILE A 350 8.57 5.59 11.71
C ILE A 350 7.78 5.74 13.03
N ASP A 351 7.90 6.89 13.69
CA ASP A 351 7.20 7.19 14.95
C ASP A 351 5.67 7.05 14.78
N LEU A 352 5.10 7.51 13.65
CA LEU A 352 3.68 7.36 13.35
C LEU A 352 3.27 5.88 13.21
N ILE A 353 4.00 5.09 12.42
CA ILE A 353 3.71 3.67 12.19
C ILE A 353 3.80 2.89 13.51
N GLU A 354 4.85 3.13 14.30
CA GLU A 354 5.04 2.47 15.60
C GLU A 354 3.92 2.81 16.58
N GLU A 355 3.54 4.07 16.72
CA GLU A 355 2.48 4.46 17.66
C GLU A 355 1.09 4.01 17.21
N VAL A 356 0.83 3.93 15.89
CA VAL A 356 -0.42 3.35 15.36
C VAL A 356 -0.55 1.88 15.73
N HIS A 357 0.47 1.06 15.45
CA HIS A 357 0.44 -0.38 15.74
C HIS A 357 0.46 -0.66 17.24
N LYS A 358 1.24 0.11 18.01
CA LYS A 358 1.24 0.05 19.48
C LYS A 358 -0.14 0.38 20.04
N THR A 359 -0.83 1.39 19.50
CA THR A 359 -2.21 1.72 19.89
C THR A 359 -3.17 0.59 19.55
N GLN A 360 -3.03 -0.04 18.38
CA GLN A 360 -3.87 -1.17 17.99
C GLN A 360 -3.76 -2.31 19.01
N GLU A 361 -2.53 -2.66 19.38
CA GLU A 361 -2.26 -3.74 20.33
C GLU A 361 -2.64 -3.40 21.76
N GLN A 362 -2.25 -2.21 22.25
CA GLN A 362 -2.48 -1.78 23.64
C GLN A 362 -3.98 -1.76 23.99
N PHE A 363 -4.83 -1.41 23.03
CA PHE A 363 -6.28 -1.38 23.22
C PHE A 363 -6.99 -2.65 22.72
N GLY A 364 -6.24 -3.66 22.24
CA GLY A 364 -6.80 -4.93 21.76
C GLY A 364 -7.79 -4.76 20.59
N LEU A 365 -7.49 -3.86 19.66
CA LEU A 365 -8.39 -3.49 18.57
C LEU A 365 -8.28 -4.50 17.43
N GLU A 366 -9.33 -5.30 17.22
CA GLU A 366 -9.37 -6.34 16.18
C GLU A 366 -9.78 -5.84 14.78
N GLY A 367 -10.35 -4.64 14.70
CA GLY A 367 -10.77 -4.04 13.44
C GLY A 367 -9.59 -3.58 12.57
N PRO A 368 -9.80 -3.42 11.25
CA PRO A 368 -8.77 -2.94 10.35
C PRO A 368 -8.38 -1.49 10.65
N ILE A 369 -7.14 -1.12 10.36
CA ILE A 369 -6.70 0.28 10.41
C ILE A 369 -7.11 0.97 9.11
N THR A 370 -7.95 2.01 9.18
CA THR A 370 -8.31 2.80 8.00
C THR A 370 -7.22 3.81 7.71
N VAL A 371 -6.60 3.74 6.53
CA VAL A 371 -5.52 4.63 6.09
C VAL A 371 -5.96 5.39 4.86
N HIS A 372 -5.81 6.72 4.86
CA HIS A 372 -6.15 7.53 3.71
C HIS A 372 -5.20 8.71 3.51
N CYS A 373 -5.07 9.10 2.24
CA CYS A 373 -4.53 10.37 1.80
C CYS A 373 -5.50 10.95 0.76
N ARG A 374 -5.13 12.02 0.04
CA ARG A 374 -6.02 12.68 -0.94
C ARG A 374 -6.76 11.71 -1.86
N TYR A 375 -6.05 10.73 -2.43
CA TYR A 375 -6.61 9.75 -3.37
C TYR A 375 -6.57 8.30 -2.85
N GLY A 376 -5.96 8.07 -1.68
CA GLY A 376 -5.75 6.72 -1.17
C GLY A 376 -4.75 5.90 -1.98
N THR A 377 -3.72 6.57 -2.54
CA THR A 377 -2.70 5.99 -3.43
C THR A 377 -1.30 6.24 -2.86
N GLY A 378 -0.65 7.37 -3.19
CA GLY A 378 0.75 7.68 -2.86
C GLY A 378 1.13 7.49 -1.39
N TYR A 379 0.76 8.43 -0.51
CA TYR A 379 1.18 8.38 0.91
C TYR A 379 0.51 7.26 1.71
N THR A 380 -0.72 6.87 1.34
CA THR A 380 -1.34 5.64 1.85
C THR A 380 -0.47 4.43 1.54
N GLY A 381 0.04 4.33 0.31
CA GLY A 381 0.95 3.27 -0.11
C GLY A 381 2.26 3.28 0.65
N ILE A 382 2.85 4.46 0.89
CA ILE A 382 4.07 4.60 1.72
C ILE A 382 3.83 4.01 3.12
N PHE A 383 2.75 4.42 3.78
CA PHE A 383 2.42 3.93 5.13
C PHE A 383 2.21 2.40 5.16
N LEU A 384 1.45 1.86 4.20
CA LEU A 384 1.16 0.43 4.11
C LEU A 384 2.42 -0.39 3.79
N ALA A 385 3.22 0.07 2.83
CA ALA A 385 4.47 -0.59 2.44
C ALA A 385 5.46 -0.64 3.60
N LEU A 386 5.67 0.50 4.27
CA LEU A 386 6.57 0.57 5.41
C LEU A 386 6.06 -0.23 6.60
N SER A 387 4.76 -0.26 6.87
CA SER A 387 4.18 -1.12 7.91
C SER A 387 4.53 -2.59 7.68
N ILE A 388 4.39 -3.08 6.44
CA ILE A 388 4.73 -4.46 6.06
C ILE A 388 6.25 -4.70 6.15
N VAL A 389 7.05 -3.79 5.59
CA VAL A 389 8.51 -3.91 5.54
C VAL A 389 9.13 -3.88 6.93
N PHE A 390 8.65 -3.02 7.83
CA PHE A 390 9.18 -2.92 9.19
C PHE A 390 8.90 -4.17 10.01
N GLU A 391 7.69 -4.70 9.92
CA GLU A 391 7.30 -5.94 10.58
C GLU A 391 8.16 -7.11 10.06
N ARG A 392 8.28 -7.24 8.73
CA ARG A 392 9.11 -8.27 8.10
C ARG A 392 10.60 -8.15 8.43
N MET A 393 11.14 -6.94 8.40
CA MET A 393 12.55 -6.69 8.75
C MET A 393 12.83 -7.08 10.21
N ARG A 394 11.89 -6.80 11.12
CA ARG A 394 12.01 -7.14 12.55
C ARG A 394 11.97 -8.65 12.82
N TYR A 395 11.13 -9.41 12.11
CA TYR A 395 10.98 -10.85 12.34
C TYR A 395 11.94 -11.72 11.53
N GLU A 396 12.17 -11.38 10.26
CA GLU A 396 12.95 -12.20 9.34
C GLU A 396 14.35 -11.65 9.07
N GLY A 397 14.61 -10.38 9.39
CA GLY A 397 15.89 -9.74 9.07
C GLY A 397 16.11 -9.54 7.57
N VAL A 398 15.04 -9.51 6.78
CA VAL A 398 15.07 -9.30 5.32
C VAL A 398 14.14 -8.17 4.89
N VAL A 399 14.38 -7.64 3.70
CA VAL A 399 13.62 -6.56 3.07
C VAL A 399 13.38 -6.92 1.61
N ASP A 400 12.16 -6.74 1.14
CA ASP A 400 11.81 -6.89 -0.28
C ASP A 400 10.80 -5.80 -0.66
N MET A 401 11.30 -4.61 -0.93
CA MET A 401 10.45 -3.45 -1.25
C MET A 401 9.72 -3.67 -2.57
N PHE A 402 10.40 -4.23 -3.57
CA PHE A 402 9.84 -4.49 -4.90
C PHE A 402 8.61 -5.40 -4.82
N GLN A 403 8.72 -6.57 -4.18
CA GLN A 403 7.57 -7.49 -4.05
C GLN A 403 6.49 -6.90 -3.15
N THR A 404 6.85 -6.15 -2.11
CA THR A 404 5.87 -5.51 -1.23
C THR A 404 4.99 -4.54 -2.01
N ILE A 405 5.57 -3.64 -2.82
CA ILE A 405 4.77 -2.72 -3.64
C ILE A 405 3.98 -3.46 -4.71
N LYS A 406 4.57 -4.49 -5.35
CA LYS A 406 3.86 -5.32 -6.34
C LYS A 406 2.62 -5.98 -5.74
N LEU A 407 2.72 -6.54 -4.53
CA LEU A 407 1.62 -7.14 -3.79
C LEU A 407 0.55 -6.13 -3.38
N LEU A 408 0.95 -4.90 -3.02
CA LEU A 408 0.02 -3.81 -2.73
C LEU A 408 -0.75 -3.39 -3.98
N TRP A 409 -0.09 -3.30 -5.14
CA TRP A 409 -0.74 -2.93 -6.41
C TRP A 409 -1.80 -3.94 -6.87
N TRP A 410 -1.66 -5.23 -6.54
CA TRP A 410 -2.70 -6.22 -6.81
C TRP A 410 -3.93 -6.08 -5.91
N GLN A 411 -3.81 -5.42 -4.76
CA GLN A 411 -4.93 -5.19 -3.85
C GLN A 411 -5.56 -3.81 -4.06
N ARG A 412 -4.75 -2.79 -4.33
CA ARG A 412 -5.23 -1.46 -4.72
C ARG A 412 -4.23 -0.77 -5.62
N ARG A 413 -4.70 -0.44 -6.80
CA ARG A 413 -3.95 0.29 -7.83
C ARG A 413 -3.44 1.63 -7.31
N GLY A 414 -2.18 1.94 -7.61
CA GLY A 414 -1.56 3.25 -7.36
C GLY A 414 -0.92 3.44 -5.97
N LEU A 415 -0.93 2.44 -5.09
CA LEU A 415 -0.23 2.53 -3.80
C LEU A 415 1.28 2.70 -4.00
N VAL A 416 1.86 3.87 -3.68
CA VAL A 416 3.19 4.30 -4.17
C VAL A 416 3.16 4.49 -5.69
N GLU A 417 2.80 5.69 -6.12
CA GLU A 417 2.49 6.06 -7.51
C GLU A 417 3.72 6.56 -8.27
N PHE A 418 4.71 7.13 -7.58
CA PHE A 418 5.87 7.77 -8.21
C PHE A 418 7.22 7.18 -7.77
N PRO A 419 8.27 7.25 -8.62
CA PRO A 419 9.62 6.79 -8.27
C PRO A 419 10.19 7.45 -7.01
N ALA A 420 9.85 8.72 -6.77
CA ALA A 420 10.30 9.43 -5.58
C ALA A 420 9.65 8.86 -4.30
N GLU A 421 8.38 8.44 -4.34
CA GLU A 421 7.71 7.79 -3.21
C GLU A 421 8.33 6.41 -2.93
N TYR A 422 8.69 5.69 -3.99
CA TYR A 422 9.41 4.41 -3.91
C TYR A 422 10.80 4.57 -3.28
N ALA A 423 11.57 5.57 -3.74
CA ALA A 423 12.86 5.93 -3.16
C ALA A 423 12.73 6.35 -1.69
N PHE A 424 11.67 7.07 -1.34
CA PHE A 424 11.39 7.45 0.04
C PHE A 424 11.13 6.23 0.92
N CYS A 425 10.41 5.21 0.43
CA CYS A 425 10.22 3.96 1.17
C CYS A 425 11.57 3.28 1.51
N TYR A 426 12.50 3.22 0.56
CA TYR A 426 13.85 2.71 0.82
C TYR A 426 14.63 3.57 1.83
N ALA A 427 14.60 4.90 1.67
CA ALA A 427 15.28 5.82 2.57
C ALA A 427 14.75 5.71 4.01
N THR A 428 13.45 5.56 4.17
CA THR A 428 12.81 5.37 5.48
C THR A 428 13.10 3.98 6.06
N ALA A 429 13.15 2.92 5.24
CA ALA A 429 13.59 1.60 5.68
C ALA A 429 15.06 1.57 6.16
N LEU A 430 15.94 2.35 5.53
CA LEU A 430 17.30 2.56 5.99
C LEU A 430 17.37 3.27 7.33
N GLU A 431 16.57 4.33 7.52
CA GLU A 431 16.53 5.04 8.79
C GLU A 431 15.97 4.16 9.91
N TYR A 432 14.98 3.33 9.61
CA TYR A 432 14.48 2.32 10.54
C TYR A 432 15.56 1.31 10.93
N LEU A 433 16.32 0.79 9.96
CA LEU A 433 17.45 -0.12 10.22
C LEU A 433 18.52 0.52 11.14
N ASN A 434 18.81 1.82 10.96
CA ASN A 434 19.76 2.54 11.81
C ASN A 434 19.33 2.53 13.29
N PHE A 435 18.02 2.52 13.58
CA PHE A 435 17.53 2.41 14.96
C PHE A 435 17.80 1.03 15.57
N PHE A 436 17.69 -0.06 14.82
CA PHE A 436 17.98 -1.41 15.33
C PHE A 436 19.46 -1.66 15.58
N GLU A 437 20.32 -1.22 14.67
CA GLU A 437 21.76 -1.44 14.82
C GLU A 437 22.35 -0.70 16.04
N GLN A 438 21.76 0.44 16.42
CA GLN A 438 22.14 1.17 17.64
C GLN A 438 21.73 0.45 18.93
N THR A 439 20.83 -0.54 18.86
CA THR A 439 20.30 -1.29 20.02
C THR A 439 20.96 -2.65 20.25
N THR A 440 21.84 -3.09 19.35
CA THR A 440 22.54 -4.38 19.49
C THR A 440 23.95 -4.12 20.05
N PRO A 441 24.28 -4.55 21.28
CA PRO A 441 25.56 -4.28 21.93
C PRO A 441 26.77 -4.96 21.30
#